data_AF-A0A9W8MLA2-F1
#
_entry.id   AF-A0A9W8MLA2-F1
#
_cell.length_a   1.000
_cell.length_b   1.000
_cell.length_c   1.000
_cell.angle_alpha   90.00
_cell.angle_beta   90.00
_cell.angle_gamma   90.00
#
_symmetry.space_group_name_H-M   'P 1'
#
loop_
_entity.id
_entity.type
_entity.pdbx_description
1 polymer ?
#
loop_
_entity_poly.entity_id
_entity_poly.type
_entity_poly.pdbx_seq_one_letter_code
_entity_poly.pdbx_strand_id
1 'polypeptide(L)'
;MLSSFETGAVEAIGRLLDDFEKSVSEELEDLIRVQRQLCLEDAKLNILSTTDAVNLTVTQQQRRISRTMAPRIQEFMEDAYSKAVKEPGGHGSYRRRKDRIREFLEIEENRNEMFEGGAKVIMDRLDEVAVAVGNALYESVGTALAQKIEVNLSVLWEVVLDDPAQVRARKNMAEVAAGVSDQVSLWLEAAWHQYECPEQDDELTDEDFGFDDELRDEDFDVGSDSDYS
;
A
#
# COMPACT_ATOMS: atom_id res chain seq x y z
N MET A 1 10.52 16.29 -14.02
CA MET A 1 9.50 16.26 -12.94
C MET A 1 10.12 15.72 -11.65
N LEU A 2 10.85 14.60 -11.69
CA LEU A 2 11.58 14.12 -10.51
C LEU A 2 12.87 14.90 -10.23
N SER A 3 13.54 15.46 -11.24
CA SER A 3 14.72 16.32 -11.06
C SER A 3 14.47 17.57 -10.19
N SER A 4 13.28 18.17 -10.29
CA SER A 4 12.89 19.28 -9.41
C SER A 4 12.61 18.83 -7.99
N PHE A 5 12.11 17.59 -7.81
CA PHE A 5 11.96 16.98 -6.49
C PHE A 5 13.33 16.69 -5.86
N GLU A 6 14.26 16.08 -6.60
CA GLU A 6 15.62 15.81 -6.14
C GLU A 6 16.30 17.08 -5.64
N THR A 7 16.28 18.13 -6.47
CA THR A 7 16.88 19.43 -6.13
C THR A 7 16.21 20.04 -4.91
N GLY A 8 14.87 20.07 -4.89
CA GLY A 8 14.11 20.65 -3.77
C GLY A 8 14.30 19.90 -2.45
N ALA A 9 14.37 18.57 -2.48
CA ALA A 9 14.58 17.74 -1.30
C ALA A 9 16.00 17.92 -0.74
N VAL A 10 17.02 17.90 -1.60
CA VAL A 10 18.41 18.15 -1.19
C VAL A 10 18.58 19.56 -0.63
N GLU A 11 17.96 20.57 -1.26
CA GLU A 11 17.97 21.93 -0.73
C GLU A 11 17.27 22.04 0.63
N ALA A 12 16.11 21.41 0.81
CA ALA A 12 15.39 21.43 2.08
C ALA A 12 16.20 20.79 3.20
N ILE A 13 16.81 19.62 2.94
CA ILE A 13 17.71 18.95 3.89
C ILE A 13 18.93 19.83 4.19
N GLY A 14 19.52 20.45 3.17
CA GLY A 14 20.65 21.37 3.35
C GLY A 14 20.31 22.55 4.26
N ARG A 15 19.13 23.16 4.10
CA ARG A 15 18.66 24.25 4.97
C ARG A 15 18.45 23.79 6.41
N LEU A 16 17.86 22.61 6.61
CA LEU A 16 17.68 22.05 7.95
C LEU A 16 19.02 21.79 8.64
N LEU A 17 20.00 21.28 7.91
CA LEU A 17 21.35 21.07 8.43
C LEU A 17 22.09 22.39 8.69
N ASP A 18 21.88 23.42 7.86
CA ASP A 18 22.40 24.78 8.11
C ASP A 18 21.84 25.38 9.40
N ASP A 19 20.54 25.23 9.62
CA ASP A 19 19.89 25.75 10.81
C ASP A 19 20.29 24.95 12.06
N PHE A 20 20.50 23.64 11.92
CA PHE A 20 21.07 22.81 12.96
C PHE A 20 22.50 23.23 13.30
N GLU A 21 23.37 23.46 12.31
CA GLU A 21 24.75 23.93 12.52
C GLU A 21 24.83 25.23 13.31
N LYS A 22 23.94 26.20 13.01
CA LYS A 22 23.86 27.48 13.75
C LYS A 22 23.38 27.32 15.19
N SER A 23 22.72 26.20 15.53
CA SER A 23 22.18 25.93 16.87
C SER A 23 23.18 25.26 17.81
N VAL A 24 24.29 24.76 17.27
CA VAL A 24 25.31 24.01 18.01
C VAL A 24 26.35 24.97 18.61
N SER A 25 26.91 24.61 19.77
CA SER A 25 27.98 25.38 20.44
C SER A 25 29.28 25.36 19.63
N GLU A 26 30.08 26.43 19.71
CA GLU A 26 31.37 26.57 19.00
C GLU A 26 32.32 25.37 19.24
N GLU A 27 32.26 24.75 20.42
CA GLU A 27 33.08 23.58 20.80
C GLU A 27 32.85 22.33 19.92
N LEU A 28 31.74 22.26 19.20
CA LEU A 28 31.35 21.14 18.34
C LEU A 28 31.36 21.49 16.85
N GLU A 29 31.83 22.69 16.47
CA GLU A 29 31.74 23.23 15.10
C GLU A 29 32.41 22.30 14.06
N ASP A 30 33.60 21.79 14.35
CA ASP A 30 34.31 20.89 13.44
C ASP A 30 33.57 19.56 13.27
N LEU A 31 32.97 19.05 14.35
CA LEU A 31 32.24 17.78 14.34
C LEU A 31 30.92 17.90 13.58
N ILE A 32 30.17 18.99 13.79
CA ILE A 32 28.92 19.22 13.05
C ILE A 32 29.18 19.42 11.56
N ARG A 33 30.28 20.08 11.15
CA ARG A 33 30.63 20.22 9.73
C ARG A 33 30.86 18.87 9.05
N VAL A 34 31.55 17.96 9.72
CA VAL A 34 31.75 16.58 9.22
C VAL A 34 30.41 15.84 9.12
N GLN A 35 29.59 15.88 10.17
CA GLN A 35 28.30 15.17 10.17
C GLN A 35 27.31 15.74 9.16
N ARG A 36 27.28 17.06 8.99
CA ARG A 36 26.50 17.74 7.96
C ARG A 36 26.87 17.23 6.56
N GLN A 37 28.17 17.15 6.26
CA GLN A 37 28.62 16.67 4.96
C GLN A 37 28.18 15.21 4.72
N LEU A 38 28.35 14.34 5.72
CA LEU A 38 27.91 12.94 5.65
C LEU A 38 26.39 12.83 5.43
N CYS A 39 25.60 13.59 6.18
CA CYS A 39 24.14 13.62 6.03
C CYS A 39 23.72 14.09 4.62
N LEU A 40 24.41 15.09 4.06
CA LEU A 40 24.11 15.57 2.71
C LEU A 40 24.48 14.56 1.62
N GLU A 41 25.60 13.86 1.76
CA GLU A 41 26.00 12.81 0.82
C GLU A 41 25.02 11.64 0.87
N ASP A 42 24.65 11.20 2.07
CA ASP A 42 23.65 10.16 2.28
C ASP A 42 22.28 10.54 1.70
N ALA A 43 21.83 11.78 1.92
CA ALA A 43 20.60 12.29 1.36
C ALA A 43 20.61 12.27 -0.17
N LYS A 44 21.69 12.77 -0.79
CA LYS A 44 21.83 12.78 -2.26
C LYS A 44 21.77 11.36 -2.83
N LEU A 45 22.50 10.42 -2.24
CA LEU A 45 22.52 9.04 -2.70
C LEU A 45 21.17 8.35 -2.54
N ASN A 46 20.50 8.54 -1.40
CA ASN A 46 19.19 7.94 -1.14
C ASN A 46 18.10 8.51 -2.06
N ILE A 47 18.07 9.83 -2.23
CA ILE A 47 17.11 10.52 -3.11
C ILE A 47 17.32 10.10 -4.58
N LEU A 48 18.57 9.99 -5.03
CA LEU A 48 18.90 9.53 -6.38
C LEU A 48 18.42 8.08 -6.58
N SER A 49 18.80 7.17 -5.67
CA SER A 49 18.40 5.77 -5.76
C SER A 49 16.88 5.59 -5.73
N THR A 50 16.18 6.37 -4.90
CA THR A 50 14.72 6.36 -4.83
C THR A 50 14.11 6.83 -6.15
N THR A 51 14.64 7.92 -6.70
CA THR A 51 14.14 8.49 -7.96
C THR A 51 14.31 7.51 -9.13
N ASP A 52 15.44 6.80 -9.18
CA ASP A 52 15.66 5.74 -10.16
C ASP A 52 14.65 4.59 -10.01
N ALA A 53 14.37 4.15 -8.78
CA ALA A 53 13.37 3.12 -8.51
C ALA A 53 11.95 3.56 -8.92
N VAL A 54 11.60 4.83 -8.67
CA VAL A 54 10.34 5.43 -9.12
C VAL A 54 10.26 5.47 -10.65
N ASN A 55 11.32 5.94 -11.33
CA ASN A 55 11.37 5.99 -12.79
C ASN A 55 11.19 4.60 -13.43
N LEU A 56 11.83 3.59 -12.84
CA LEU A 56 11.68 2.20 -13.28
C LEU A 56 10.23 1.73 -13.11
N THR A 57 9.62 1.99 -11.96
CA THR A 57 8.22 1.63 -11.67
C THR A 57 7.26 2.30 -12.66
N VAL A 58 7.38 3.60 -12.88
CA VAL A 58 6.56 4.35 -13.84
C VAL A 58 6.70 3.77 -15.25
N THR A 59 7.92 3.49 -15.69
CA THR A 59 8.18 2.93 -17.03
C THR A 59 7.57 1.53 -17.19
N GLN A 60 7.68 0.68 -16.17
CA GLN A 60 7.10 -0.66 -16.18
C GLN A 60 5.57 -0.59 -16.24
N GLN A 61 4.96 0.30 -15.46
CA GLN A 61 3.51 0.42 -15.39
C GLN A 61 2.94 1.05 -16.66
N GLN A 62 3.59 2.07 -17.21
CA GLN A 62 3.24 2.62 -18.52
C GLN A 62 3.21 1.54 -19.61
N ARG A 63 4.19 0.62 -19.62
CA ARG A 63 4.22 -0.52 -20.56
C ARG A 63 3.06 -1.49 -20.33
N ARG A 64 2.72 -1.78 -19.07
CA ARG A 64 1.59 -2.66 -18.71
C ARG A 64 0.25 -2.06 -19.13
N ILE A 65 0.04 -0.77 -18.87
CA ILE A 65 -1.14 -0.01 -19.27
C ILE A 65 -1.26 0.03 -20.80
N SER A 66 -0.17 0.30 -21.51
CA SER A 66 -0.17 0.30 -22.98
C SER A 66 -0.58 -1.06 -23.57
N ARG A 67 -0.17 -2.16 -22.93
CA ARG A 67 -0.48 -3.52 -23.38
C ARG A 67 -1.91 -3.98 -23.09
N THR A 68 -2.64 -3.29 -22.21
CA THR A 68 -4.01 -3.69 -21.81
C THR A 68 -5.09 -3.15 -22.76
N MET A 69 -4.80 -2.11 -23.53
CA MET A 69 -5.79 -1.49 -24.44
C MET A 69 -6.13 -2.36 -25.65
N ALA A 70 -5.12 -2.92 -26.33
CA ALA A 70 -5.35 -3.72 -27.53
C ALA A 70 -6.18 -5.00 -27.26
N PRO A 71 -5.88 -5.81 -26.23
CA PRO A 71 -6.69 -6.98 -25.89
C PRO A 71 -8.13 -6.60 -25.53
N ARG A 72 -8.32 -5.50 -24.82
CA ARG A 72 -9.66 -5.05 -24.43
C ARG A 72 -10.51 -4.60 -25.62
N ILE A 73 -9.91 -3.86 -26.55
CA ILE A 73 -10.58 -3.50 -27.81
C ILE A 73 -10.91 -4.76 -28.62
N GLN A 74 -10.02 -5.75 -28.64
CA GLN A 74 -10.27 -7.03 -29.32
C GLN A 74 -11.43 -7.81 -28.69
N GLU A 75 -11.48 -7.91 -27.36
CA GLU A 75 -12.57 -8.52 -26.61
C GLU A 75 -13.90 -7.82 -26.90
N PHE A 76 -13.92 -6.48 -26.87
CA PHE A 76 -15.12 -5.69 -27.21
C PHE A 76 -15.60 -5.89 -28.64
N MET A 77 -14.68 -6.06 -29.58
CA MET A 77 -15.00 -6.25 -31.00
C MET A 77 -15.27 -7.72 -31.36
N GLU A 78 -15.09 -8.68 -30.45
CA GLU A 78 -15.17 -10.11 -30.75
C GLU A 78 -16.52 -10.51 -31.35
N ASP A 79 -17.61 -10.00 -30.80
CA ASP A 79 -18.96 -10.27 -31.31
C ASP A 79 -19.19 -9.62 -32.69
N ALA A 80 -18.69 -8.39 -32.88
CA ALA A 80 -18.75 -7.71 -34.18
C ALA A 80 -17.97 -8.47 -35.26
N TYR A 81 -16.77 -8.95 -34.94
CA TYR A 81 -15.98 -9.79 -35.83
C TYR A 81 -16.67 -11.13 -36.10
N SER A 82 -17.22 -11.77 -35.07
CA SER A 82 -17.95 -13.04 -35.19
C SER A 82 -19.17 -12.91 -36.10
N LYS A 83 -19.93 -11.81 -35.98
CA LYS A 83 -21.06 -11.48 -36.85
C LYS A 83 -20.60 -11.21 -38.28
N ALA A 84 -19.50 -10.50 -38.48
CA ALA A 84 -18.94 -10.24 -39.80
C ALA A 84 -18.42 -11.53 -40.47
N VAL A 85 -17.81 -12.46 -39.73
CA VAL A 85 -17.32 -13.73 -40.29
C VAL A 85 -18.47 -14.63 -40.77
N LYS A 86 -19.64 -14.56 -40.11
CA LYS A 86 -20.85 -15.31 -40.50
C LYS A 86 -21.48 -14.82 -41.82
N GLU A 87 -21.01 -13.72 -42.42
CA GLU A 87 -21.50 -13.23 -43.71
C GLU A 87 -21.22 -14.22 -44.87
N PRO A 88 -22.23 -14.51 -45.73
CA PRO A 88 -22.09 -15.45 -46.83
C PRO A 88 -20.94 -15.11 -47.78
N GLY A 89 -20.17 -16.14 -48.16
CA GLY A 89 -19.10 -16.05 -49.15
C GLY A 89 -19.62 -15.64 -50.54
N GLY A 90 -18.77 -14.98 -51.33
CA GLY A 90 -19.07 -14.57 -52.70
C GLY A 90 -18.57 -13.16 -53.05
N HIS A 91 -18.88 -12.69 -54.25
CA HIS A 91 -18.50 -11.37 -54.71
C HIS A 91 -19.13 -10.28 -53.80
N GLY A 92 -18.32 -9.29 -53.42
CA GLY A 92 -18.72 -8.24 -52.48
C GLY A 92 -18.80 -8.65 -50.99
N SER A 93 -18.47 -9.89 -50.63
CA SER A 93 -18.47 -10.35 -49.22
C SER A 93 -17.56 -9.50 -48.33
N TYR A 94 -16.35 -9.18 -48.78
CA TYR A 94 -15.41 -8.32 -48.03
C TYR A 94 -16.01 -6.95 -47.71
N ARG A 95 -16.73 -6.35 -48.66
CA ARG A 95 -17.40 -5.07 -48.46
C ARG A 95 -18.52 -5.17 -47.42
N ARG A 96 -19.36 -6.21 -47.49
CA ARG A 96 -20.41 -6.47 -46.48
C ARG A 96 -19.84 -6.71 -45.08
N ARG A 97 -18.74 -7.44 -44.95
CA ARG A 97 -18.04 -7.63 -43.67
C ARG A 97 -17.50 -6.32 -43.10
N LYS A 98 -16.94 -5.47 -43.95
CA LYS A 98 -16.46 -4.13 -43.56
C LYS A 98 -17.60 -3.22 -43.14
N ASP A 99 -18.72 -3.26 -43.86
CA ASP A 99 -19.91 -2.48 -43.56
C ASP A 99 -20.52 -2.89 -42.21
N ARG A 100 -20.57 -4.20 -41.89
CA ARG A 100 -20.96 -4.72 -40.57
C ARG A 100 -20.10 -4.19 -39.42
N ILE A 101 -18.77 -4.20 -39.58
CA ILE A 101 -17.85 -3.69 -38.55
C ILE A 101 -18.02 -2.17 -38.41
N ARG A 102 -18.21 -1.47 -39.53
CA ARG A 102 -18.45 -0.01 -39.52
C ARG A 102 -19.76 0.34 -38.81
N GLU A 103 -20.84 -0.37 -39.09
CA GLU A 103 -22.14 -0.19 -38.42
C GLU A 103 -22.01 -0.37 -36.90
N PHE A 104 -21.26 -1.38 -36.45
CA PHE A 104 -20.96 -1.56 -35.03
C PHE A 104 -20.22 -0.37 -34.40
N LEU A 105 -19.25 0.22 -35.13
CA LEU A 105 -18.44 1.36 -34.68
C LEU A 105 -19.18 2.71 -34.80
N GLU A 106 -20.19 2.80 -35.66
CA GLU A 106 -21.03 4.00 -35.82
C GLU A 106 -22.01 4.18 -34.65
N ILE A 107 -22.33 3.09 -33.94
CA ILE A 107 -23.10 3.14 -32.70
C ILE A 107 -22.25 3.81 -31.62
N GLU A 108 -22.70 5.00 -31.21
CA GLU A 108 -22.02 5.84 -30.23
C GLU A 108 -21.83 5.14 -28.88
N GLU A 109 -22.83 4.37 -28.43
CA GLU A 109 -22.76 3.59 -27.19
C GLU A 109 -21.62 2.57 -27.23
N ASN A 110 -21.52 1.74 -28.28
CA ASN A 110 -20.45 0.76 -28.44
C ASN A 110 -19.06 1.40 -28.48
N ARG A 111 -18.95 2.54 -29.19
CA ARG A 111 -17.70 3.29 -29.29
C ARG A 111 -17.30 3.86 -27.93
N ASN A 112 -18.24 4.49 -27.24
CA ASN A 112 -17.99 5.08 -25.93
C ASN A 112 -17.67 3.98 -24.92
N GLU A 113 -18.42 2.90 -24.84
CA GLU A 113 -18.15 1.81 -23.90
C GLU A 113 -16.76 1.16 -24.12
N MET A 114 -16.38 0.93 -25.38
CA MET A 114 -15.08 0.38 -25.76
C MET A 114 -13.91 1.29 -25.37
N PHE A 115 -14.04 2.61 -25.56
CA PHE A 115 -12.95 3.56 -25.30
C PHE A 115 -12.98 4.15 -23.90
N GLU A 116 -14.15 4.47 -23.35
CA GLU A 116 -14.35 5.03 -22.01
C GLU A 116 -14.06 3.99 -20.94
N GLY A 117 -14.46 2.74 -21.14
CA GLY A 117 -14.05 1.64 -20.26
C GLY A 117 -12.53 1.46 -20.23
N GLY A 118 -11.89 1.57 -21.40
CA GLY A 118 -10.42 1.55 -21.53
C GLY A 118 -9.76 2.75 -20.85
N ALA A 119 -10.29 3.95 -21.06
CA ALA A 119 -9.81 5.18 -20.43
C ALA A 119 -9.95 5.12 -18.91
N LYS A 120 -11.07 4.62 -18.39
CA LYS A 120 -11.27 4.43 -16.95
C LYS A 120 -10.19 3.50 -16.36
N VAL A 121 -9.92 2.36 -17.00
CA VAL A 121 -8.86 1.47 -16.51
C VAL A 121 -7.47 2.08 -16.63
N ILE A 122 -7.20 2.89 -17.66
CA ILE A 122 -5.95 3.66 -17.71
C ILE A 122 -5.85 4.60 -16.50
N MET A 123 -6.90 5.35 -16.20
CA MET A 123 -6.92 6.30 -15.09
C MET A 123 -6.79 5.58 -13.74
N ASP A 124 -7.56 4.51 -13.51
CA ASP A 124 -7.48 3.70 -12.29
C ASP A 124 -6.04 3.17 -12.08
N ARG A 125 -5.40 2.69 -13.15
CA ARG A 125 -4.01 2.22 -13.09
C ARG A 125 -3.01 3.36 -12.86
N LEU A 126 -3.27 4.55 -13.39
CA LEU A 126 -2.43 5.72 -13.14
C LEU A 126 -2.55 6.17 -11.68
N ASP A 127 -3.74 6.11 -11.10
CA ASP A 127 -3.96 6.41 -9.68
C ASP A 127 -3.23 5.41 -8.78
N GLU A 128 -3.30 4.11 -9.09
CA GLU A 128 -2.52 3.07 -8.40
C GLU A 128 -1.00 3.36 -8.47
N VAL A 129 -0.51 3.79 -9.63
CA VAL A 129 0.91 4.16 -9.81
C VAL A 129 1.25 5.37 -8.96
N ALA A 130 0.41 6.39 -8.94
CA ALA A 130 0.64 7.59 -8.15
C ALA A 130 0.72 7.27 -6.64
N VAL A 131 -0.18 6.42 -6.13
CA VAL A 131 -0.14 5.93 -4.75
C VAL A 131 1.14 5.14 -4.47
N ALA A 132 1.50 4.20 -5.35
CA ALA A 132 2.72 3.40 -5.18
C ALA A 132 4.00 4.26 -5.15
N VAL A 133 4.08 5.27 -6.02
CA VAL A 133 5.20 6.23 -6.04
C VAL A 133 5.21 7.07 -4.76
N GLY A 134 4.05 7.55 -4.30
CA GLY A 134 3.93 8.31 -3.06
C GLY A 134 4.40 7.51 -1.84
N ASN A 135 3.98 6.25 -1.72
CA ASN A 135 4.40 5.37 -0.65
C ASN A 135 5.91 5.09 -0.69
N ALA A 136 6.45 4.79 -1.88
CA ALA A 136 7.88 4.55 -2.05
C ALA A 136 8.73 5.76 -1.63
N LEU A 137 8.29 6.98 -2.00
CA LEU A 137 8.95 8.22 -1.59
C LEU A 137 8.83 8.47 -0.09
N TYR A 138 7.66 8.20 0.50
CA TYR A 138 7.43 8.38 1.93
C TYR A 138 8.28 7.41 2.77
N GLU A 139 8.33 6.14 2.40
CA GLU A 139 9.13 5.14 3.08
C GLU A 139 10.62 5.47 2.97
N SER A 140 11.14 5.73 1.77
CA SER A 140 12.59 5.93 1.60
C SER A 140 13.08 7.30 2.12
N VAL A 141 12.43 8.40 1.72
CA VAL A 141 12.86 9.76 2.05
C VAL A 141 12.25 10.21 3.38
N GLY A 142 10.95 9.96 3.58
CA GLY A 142 10.23 10.42 4.76
C GLY A 142 10.63 9.70 6.04
N THR A 143 10.87 8.39 5.98
CA THR A 143 11.21 7.60 7.17
C THR A 143 12.68 7.15 7.19
N ALA A 144 13.13 6.37 6.22
CA ALA A 144 14.46 5.75 6.28
C ALA A 144 15.60 6.77 6.23
N LEU A 145 15.52 7.77 5.34
CA LEU A 145 16.52 8.84 5.29
C LEU A 145 16.48 9.72 6.55
N ALA A 146 15.29 10.05 7.06
CA ALA A 146 15.15 10.84 8.28
C ALA A 146 15.80 10.14 9.48
N GLN A 147 15.52 8.84 9.67
CA GLN A 147 16.14 8.02 10.71
C GLN A 147 17.66 7.95 10.53
N LYS A 148 18.15 7.83 9.30
CA LYS A 148 19.60 7.79 9.04
C LYS A 148 20.27 9.12 9.42
N ILE A 149 19.66 10.25 9.07
CA ILE A 149 20.15 11.58 9.46
C ILE A 149 20.12 11.74 10.98
N GLU A 150 19.05 11.29 11.64
CA GLU A 150 18.93 11.32 13.10
C GLU A 150 20.07 10.54 13.78
N VAL A 151 20.36 9.32 13.30
CA VAL A 151 21.48 8.50 13.80
C VAL A 151 22.84 9.16 13.55
N ASN A 152 23.04 9.79 12.38
CA ASN A 152 24.28 10.51 12.11
C ASN A 152 24.46 11.72 13.03
N LEU A 153 23.37 12.44 13.35
CA LEU A 153 23.40 13.60 14.24
C LEU A 153 23.43 13.23 15.73
N SER A 154 22.98 12.04 16.13
CA SER A 154 23.01 11.59 17.53
C SER A 154 24.43 11.52 18.09
N VAL A 155 25.44 11.33 17.23
CA VAL A 155 26.86 11.38 17.62
C VAL A 155 27.21 12.68 18.33
N LEU A 156 26.62 13.81 17.93
CA LEU A 156 26.86 15.11 18.56
C LEU A 156 26.36 15.18 20.00
N TRP A 157 25.35 14.39 20.32
CA TRP A 157 24.75 14.28 21.65
C TRP A 157 25.55 13.29 22.51
N GLU A 158 26.33 12.42 21.88
CA GLU A 158 27.25 11.52 22.57
C GLU A 158 28.53 12.24 23.02
N VAL A 159 28.97 13.29 22.31
CA VAL A 159 30.14 14.13 22.64
C VAL A 159 29.85 15.10 23.80
N VAL A 160 29.04 14.69 24.77
CA VAL A 160 29.15 15.28 26.10
C VAL A 160 30.44 14.74 26.69
N LEU A 161 31.43 15.65 26.87
CA LEU A 161 32.71 15.49 27.57
C LEU A 161 32.79 14.19 28.37
N ASP A 162 33.80 13.35 28.08
CA ASP A 162 34.18 12.08 28.73
C ASP A 162 34.04 12.08 30.27
N ASP A 163 32.82 12.18 30.78
CA ASP A 163 32.49 12.01 32.17
C ASP A 163 32.24 10.52 32.35
N PRO A 164 33.14 9.79 33.03
CA PRO A 164 32.98 8.36 33.25
C PRO A 164 31.70 8.01 34.04
N ALA A 165 31.03 8.99 34.66
CA ALA A 165 29.69 8.81 35.23
C ALA A 165 28.60 8.77 34.14
N GLN A 166 28.64 9.67 33.16
CA GLN A 166 27.67 9.69 32.06
C GLN A 166 27.81 8.49 31.13
N VAL A 167 29.05 8.08 30.83
CA VAL A 167 29.31 6.88 30.01
C VAL A 167 28.71 5.63 30.69
N ARG A 168 28.87 5.51 32.03
CA ARG A 168 28.25 4.41 32.80
C ARG A 168 26.73 4.49 32.84
N ALA A 169 26.16 5.67 33.04
CA ALA A 169 24.71 5.86 33.04
C ALA A 169 24.09 5.47 31.70
N ARG A 170 24.72 5.88 30.59
CA ARG A 170 24.28 5.53 29.22
C ARG A 170 24.39 4.04 28.95
N LYS A 171 25.50 3.40 29.33
CA LYS A 171 25.66 1.95 29.18
C LYS A 171 24.54 1.19 29.92
N ASN A 172 24.24 1.60 31.15
CA ASN A 172 23.14 1.02 31.92
C ASN A 172 21.79 1.26 31.24
N MET A 173 21.53 2.46 30.72
CA MET A 173 20.29 2.73 29.98
C MET A 173 20.17 1.90 28.70
N ALA A 174 21.25 1.71 27.96
CA ALA A 174 21.28 0.87 26.76
C ALA A 174 21.01 -0.60 27.10
N GLU A 175 21.60 -1.12 28.18
CA GLU A 175 21.32 -2.48 28.68
C GLU A 175 19.84 -2.63 29.09
N VAL A 176 19.27 -1.63 29.77
CA VAL A 176 17.84 -1.64 30.14
C VAL A 176 16.95 -1.58 28.90
N ALA A 177 17.26 -0.70 27.94
CA ALA A 177 16.50 -0.56 26.70
C ALA A 177 16.54 -1.85 25.86
N ALA A 178 17.70 -2.51 25.77
CA ALA A 178 17.84 -3.81 25.13
C ALA A 178 16.98 -4.86 25.83
N GLY A 179 17.03 -4.93 27.16
CA GLY A 179 16.21 -5.86 27.93
C GLY A 179 14.69 -5.64 27.76
N VAL A 180 14.25 -4.38 27.70
CA VAL A 180 12.84 -4.04 27.41
C VAL A 180 12.47 -4.44 25.98
N SER A 181 13.34 -4.18 25.01
CA SER A 181 13.10 -4.58 23.60
C SER A 181 12.97 -6.09 23.46
N ASP A 182 13.80 -6.86 24.17
CA ASP A 182 13.73 -8.33 24.20
C ASP A 182 12.44 -8.83 24.87
N GLN A 183 11.97 -8.15 25.91
CA GLN A 183 10.69 -8.48 26.55
C GLN A 183 9.50 -8.20 25.62
N VAL A 184 9.53 -7.07 24.91
CA VAL A 184 8.48 -6.71 23.96
C VAL A 184 8.43 -7.68 22.79
N SER A 185 9.59 -8.11 22.27
CA SER A 185 9.63 -9.12 21.18
C SER A 185 9.08 -10.47 21.65
N LEU A 186 9.45 -10.92 22.85
CA LEU A 186 8.89 -12.12 23.48
C LEU A 186 7.37 -12.04 23.65
N TRP A 187 6.83 -10.90 24.09
CA TRP A 187 5.39 -10.73 24.22
C TRP A 187 4.65 -10.70 22.88
N LEU A 188 5.25 -10.09 21.85
CA LEU A 188 4.69 -10.10 20.51
C LEU A 188 4.65 -11.53 19.95
N GLU A 189 5.72 -12.31 20.13
CA GLU A 189 5.78 -13.70 19.70
C GLU A 189 4.78 -14.59 20.47
N ALA A 190 4.66 -14.40 21.79
CA ALA A 190 3.67 -15.10 22.60
C ALA A 190 2.23 -14.74 22.21
N ALA A 191 1.95 -13.46 21.91
CA ALA A 191 0.66 -13.03 21.43
C ALA A 191 0.32 -13.66 20.07
N TRP A 192 1.29 -13.74 19.16
CA TRP A 192 1.09 -14.39 17.86
C TRP A 192 0.69 -15.87 18.01
N HIS A 193 1.36 -16.60 18.91
CA HIS A 193 1.01 -17.99 19.19
C HIS A 193 -0.35 -18.18 19.88
N GLN A 194 -0.82 -17.22 20.67
CA GLN A 194 -2.17 -17.25 21.24
C GLN A 194 -3.27 -17.04 20.20
N TYR A 195 -3.03 -16.26 19.14
CA TYR A 195 -4.00 -16.07 18.06
C TYR A 195 -4.01 -17.20 17.03
N GLU A 196 -2.92 -17.96 16.88
CA GLU A 196 -2.85 -19.12 15.98
C GLU A 196 -3.41 -20.42 16.58
N CYS A 197 -3.66 -20.47 17.89
CA CYS A 197 -4.23 -21.63 18.57
C CYS A 197 -5.57 -21.24 19.21
N PRO A 198 -6.69 -21.23 18.46
CA PRO A 198 -7.99 -21.16 19.12
C PRO A 198 -8.11 -22.42 19.97
N GLU A 199 -8.33 -22.21 21.27
CA GLU A 199 -8.73 -23.27 22.20
C GLU A 199 -9.83 -24.10 21.51
N GLN A 200 -9.51 -25.37 21.22
CA GLN A 200 -10.54 -26.38 21.07
C GLN A 200 -11.13 -26.57 22.46
N ASP A 201 -12.10 -25.72 22.82
CA ASP A 201 -12.97 -25.98 23.95
C ASP A 201 -13.92 -27.11 23.55
N ASP A 202 -13.48 -28.32 23.89
CA ASP A 202 -14.31 -29.51 24.06
C ASP A 202 -15.43 -29.26 25.08
N GLU A 203 -16.61 -29.77 24.76
CA GLU A 203 -17.68 -30.20 25.67
C GLU A 203 -18.22 -29.20 26.71
N LEU A 204 -19.36 -28.59 26.39
CA LEU A 204 -20.42 -28.38 27.38
C LEU A 204 -21.70 -29.08 26.92
N THR A 205 -21.98 -30.16 27.65
CA THR A 205 -23.10 -31.11 27.61
C THR A 205 -24.48 -30.46 27.65
N ASP A 206 -25.38 -31.00 26.82
CA ASP A 206 -26.83 -30.79 26.82
C ASP A 206 -27.50 -31.36 28.09
N GLU A 207 -27.32 -30.76 29.28
CA GLU A 207 -28.12 -31.10 30.47
C GLU A 207 -28.36 -29.87 31.35
N ASP A 208 -29.45 -29.12 31.10
CA ASP A 208 -30.36 -28.50 32.08
C ASP A 208 -31.17 -27.36 31.45
N PHE A 209 -32.30 -27.70 30.83
CA PHE A 209 -33.46 -26.80 30.74
C PHE A 209 -34.67 -27.51 31.35
N GLY A 210 -34.59 -27.78 32.66
CA GLY A 210 -35.75 -28.04 33.50
C GLY A 210 -36.48 -26.73 33.78
N PHE A 211 -37.44 -26.37 32.93
CA PHE A 211 -38.43 -25.34 33.25
C PHE A 211 -39.69 -26.04 33.78
N ASP A 212 -39.69 -26.27 35.10
CA ASP A 212 -40.93 -26.45 35.85
C ASP A 212 -41.68 -25.12 35.82
N ASP A 213 -42.77 -25.05 35.07
CA ASP A 213 -43.83 -24.07 35.33
C ASP A 213 -45.20 -24.72 35.17
N GLU A 214 -45.57 -25.32 36.28
CA GLU A 214 -46.91 -25.48 36.84
C GLU A 214 -47.94 -24.44 36.34
N LEU A 215 -48.66 -24.72 35.24
CA LEU A 215 -50.01 -24.20 35.05
C LEU A 215 -50.96 -25.28 34.55
N ARG A 216 -51.62 -25.85 35.57
CA ARG A 216 -52.91 -26.53 35.53
C ARG A 216 -53.99 -25.67 34.88
N ASP A 217 -54.81 -26.40 34.13
CA ASP A 217 -56.26 -26.32 34.08
C ASP A 217 -56.88 -24.99 33.64
N GLU A 218 -57.32 -24.93 32.38
CA GLU A 218 -58.72 -24.63 32.12
C GLU A 218 -59.16 -25.25 30.78
N ASP A 219 -60.21 -26.05 30.87
CA ASP A 219 -60.85 -26.81 29.81
C ASP A 219 -61.27 -25.93 28.62
N PHE A 220 -60.99 -26.37 27.39
CA PHE A 220 -61.91 -26.06 26.30
C PHE A 220 -61.98 -27.20 25.26
N ASP A 221 -63.22 -27.66 25.10
CA ASP A 221 -63.68 -28.87 24.44
C ASP A 221 -63.87 -28.67 22.92
N VAL A 222 -63.37 -29.67 22.18
CA VAL A 222 -63.74 -30.27 20.88
C VAL A 222 -64.53 -29.48 19.81
N GLY A 223 -64.00 -29.56 18.58
CA GLY A 223 -64.74 -29.53 17.32
C GLY A 223 -63.78 -29.48 16.12
N SER A 224 -63.28 -30.63 15.63
CA SER A 224 -63.77 -31.39 14.46
C SER A 224 -64.09 -30.54 13.21
N ASP A 225 -63.61 -31.07 12.08
CA ASP A 225 -63.95 -30.77 10.69
C ASP A 225 -63.24 -29.53 10.09
N SER A 226 -62.75 -29.53 8.86
CA SER A 226 -62.74 -30.50 7.78
C SER A 226 -61.71 -30.05 6.74
N ASP A 227 -61.31 -30.99 5.89
CA ASP A 227 -60.82 -30.76 4.53
C ASP A 227 -61.44 -29.53 3.85
N TYR A 228 -60.64 -28.80 3.06
CA TYR A 228 -60.94 -28.50 1.65
C TYR A 228 -59.74 -27.81 0.97
N SER A 229 -59.21 -28.52 -0.04
CA SER A 229 -58.64 -28.06 -1.33
C SER A 229 -57.47 -27.09 -1.39
#